data_AF-A0A062V5G1-F1
#
_entry.id   AF-A0A062V5G1-F1
#
_cell.length_a   1.000
_cell.length_b   1.000
_cell.length_c   1.000
_cell.angle_alpha   90.00
_cell.angle_beta   90.00
_cell.angle_gamma   90.00
#
_symmetry.space_group_name_H-M   'P 1'
#
loop_
_entity.id
_entity.type
_entity.pdbx_description
1 polymer ?
#
loop_
_entity_poly.entity_id
_entity_poly.type
_entity_poly.pdbx_seq_one_letter_code
_entity_poly.pdbx_strand_id
1 'polypeptide(L)'
;MKRLDFYISLIAIMWLTVVVLGFISEDVIQRSDAMQSSTLAMFQPGITAEVEKDLVKLSHTGGGDITLSNITIIIEQGDASAIYEKLNQSNDKFVRGDTLHLTPAGISLNGRELKVGKISINSSGVVRNETTVMFVNLTSGNLLTKIVSDEEFFS
;
A
#
# COMPACT_ATOMS: atom_id res chain seq x y z
N MET A 1 47.28 51.56 -14.35
CA MET A 1 47.28 52.67 -13.37
C MET A 1 45.85 52.89 -12.91
N LYS A 2 45.63 52.87 -11.58
CA LYS A 2 44.48 53.42 -10.83
C LYS A 2 43.14 52.67 -11.02
N ARG A 3 42.63 51.98 -9.99
CA ARG A 3 41.86 52.51 -8.82
C ARG A 3 40.53 53.09 -9.32
N LEU A 4 39.36 52.87 -8.74
CA LEU A 4 38.92 52.30 -7.47
C LEU A 4 37.42 52.59 -7.50
N ASP A 5 36.55 51.59 -7.37
CA ASP A 5 35.20 51.79 -6.82
C ASP A 5 34.92 50.67 -5.83
N PHE A 6 35.71 50.69 -4.76
CA PHE A 6 35.29 50.24 -3.43
C PHE A 6 34.25 51.25 -2.96
N TYR A 7 33.00 50.85 -2.71
CA TYR A 7 32.23 51.24 -1.49
C TYR A 7 30.72 50.93 -1.49
N ILE A 8 30.22 49.91 -2.21
CA ILE A 8 28.83 49.48 -1.98
C ILE A 8 28.78 47.97 -1.85
N SER A 9 29.12 47.52 -0.64
CA SER A 9 28.32 46.56 0.15
C SER A 9 29.24 45.87 1.16
N LEU A 10 29.97 46.70 1.90
CA LEU A 10 30.51 46.35 3.19
C LEU A 10 29.35 46.45 4.18
N ILE A 11 28.43 45.49 4.19
CA ILE A 11 27.48 45.22 5.27
C ILE A 11 27.14 43.71 5.20
N ALA A 12 27.52 43.01 6.27
CA ALA A 12 27.04 41.70 6.74
C ALA A 12 27.27 40.50 5.79
N ILE A 13 28.24 39.59 6.00
CA ILE A 13 28.53 38.83 7.21
C ILE A 13 27.28 38.54 8.03
N MET A 14 26.56 37.48 7.67
CA MET A 14 26.03 36.56 8.68
C MET A 14 25.87 35.15 8.11
N TRP A 15 26.91 34.38 8.41
CA TRP A 15 26.99 32.93 8.50
C TRP A 15 25.65 32.19 8.72
N LEU A 16 25.39 31.16 7.91
CA LEU A 16 24.81 29.92 8.42
C LEU A 16 25.33 28.72 7.62
N THR A 17 26.22 27.98 8.27
CA THR A 17 26.82 26.72 7.84
C THR A 17 25.79 25.60 7.79
N VAL A 18 25.59 25.00 6.61
CA VAL A 18 24.95 23.69 6.48
C VAL A 18 26.07 22.64 6.53
N VAL A 19 26.19 21.96 7.67
CA VAL A 19 27.10 20.83 7.83
C VAL A 19 26.50 19.62 7.12
N VAL A 20 27.13 19.25 6.00
CA VAL A 20 27.06 17.92 5.42
C VAL A 20 28.07 17.05 6.18
N LEU A 21 27.62 15.97 6.83
CA LEU A 21 28.50 14.87 7.19
C LEU A 21 27.78 13.55 6.89
N GLY A 22 28.31 12.83 5.91
CA GLY A 22 27.93 11.46 5.62
C GLY A 22 28.77 10.46 6.43
N PHE A 23 28.15 9.29 6.62
CA PHE A 23 28.67 7.95 6.38
C PHE A 23 29.69 7.27 7.35
N ILE A 24 29.18 6.15 7.95
CA ILE A 24 29.75 4.78 8.17
C ILE A 24 30.83 4.71 9.29
N SER A 25 30.87 3.79 10.26
CA SER A 25 30.43 2.38 10.42
C SER A 25 30.30 2.02 11.91
N GLU A 26 29.48 1.02 12.26
CA GLU A 26 29.98 -0.29 12.73
C GLU A 26 28.83 -1.24 13.09
N ASP A 27 28.99 -2.49 12.61
CA ASP A 27 28.19 -3.67 12.87
C ASP A 27 27.97 -3.93 14.37
N VAL A 28 26.71 -4.01 14.78
CA VAL A 28 26.29 -5.01 15.77
C VAL A 28 25.14 -5.80 15.16
N ILE A 29 25.51 -6.96 14.62
CA ILE A 29 24.60 -8.05 14.30
C ILE A 29 23.83 -8.40 15.58
N GLN A 30 22.53 -8.15 15.58
CA GLN A 30 21.60 -8.86 16.44
C GLN A 30 20.53 -9.50 15.57
N ARG A 31 20.80 -10.76 15.20
CA ARG A 31 19.77 -11.69 14.71
C ARG A 31 18.67 -11.76 15.76
N SER A 32 17.49 -11.29 15.39
CA SER A 32 16.23 -11.77 15.94
C SER A 32 15.31 -12.04 14.77
N ASP A 33 15.18 -13.32 14.44
CA ASP A 33 14.10 -13.85 13.60
C ASP A 33 12.77 -13.58 14.33
N ALA A 34 11.98 -12.61 13.86
CA ALA A 34 10.52 -12.55 14.01
C ALA A 34 9.95 -11.28 13.35
N MET A 35 9.19 -11.49 12.25
CA MET A 35 8.15 -10.63 11.64
C MET A 35 8.36 -9.10 11.70
N GLN A 36 8.91 -8.53 10.62
CA GLN A 36 8.76 -7.11 10.34
C GLN A 36 7.34 -6.85 9.83
N SER A 37 6.49 -6.35 10.73
CA SER A 37 5.15 -5.84 10.44
C SER A 37 5.22 -4.65 9.48
N SER A 38 4.47 -4.75 8.39
CA SER A 38 4.30 -3.73 7.34
C SER A 38 3.89 -2.36 7.91
N THR A 39 4.49 -1.30 7.37
CA THR A 39 4.19 0.11 7.72
C THR A 39 2.78 0.48 7.27
N LEU A 40 1.91 0.84 8.23
CA LEU A 40 0.51 1.25 8.05
C LEU A 40 0.40 2.61 7.34
N ALA A 41 -0.13 2.62 6.12
CA ALA A 41 -0.75 3.82 5.55
C ALA A 41 -2.19 3.92 6.11
N MET A 42 -2.42 4.84 7.04
CA MET A 42 -3.75 5.19 7.59
C MET A 42 -4.73 5.54 6.47
N PHE A 43 -5.93 4.92 6.43
CA PHE A 43 -7.24 5.58 6.19
C PHE A 43 -8.47 4.64 6.34
N GLN A 44 -8.40 3.65 7.22
CA GLN A 44 -9.42 3.23 8.19
C GLN A 44 -8.70 2.20 9.07
N PRO A 45 -8.52 2.43 10.39
CA PRO A 45 -7.77 1.50 11.23
C PRO A 45 -8.54 0.18 11.32
N GLY A 46 -7.90 -0.91 10.87
CA GLY A 46 -8.35 -2.26 11.18
C GLY A 46 -8.64 -3.18 10.02
N ILE A 47 -8.01 -2.98 8.84
CA ILE A 47 -7.84 -4.04 7.85
C ILE A 47 -6.34 -4.38 7.76
N THR A 48 -6.01 -5.67 7.83
CA THR A 48 -4.65 -6.19 7.58
C THR A 48 -4.67 -7.09 6.35
N ALA A 49 -3.52 -7.32 5.71
CA ALA A 49 -3.41 -8.32 4.65
C ALA A 49 -2.22 -9.24 4.89
N GLU A 50 -2.40 -10.48 4.47
CA GLU A 50 -1.35 -11.45 4.20
C GLU A 50 -1.34 -11.65 2.68
N VAL A 51 -0.18 -11.49 2.05
CA VAL A 51 0.00 -11.68 0.62
C VAL A 51 0.86 -12.91 0.43
N GLU A 52 0.35 -13.83 -0.38
CA GLU A 52 1.00 -15.05 -0.80
C GLU A 52 0.83 -15.20 -2.31
N LYS A 53 1.54 -16.16 -2.88
CA LYS A 53 1.38 -16.51 -4.28
C LYS A 53 -0.08 -16.85 -4.60
N ASP A 54 -0.65 -16.14 -5.58
CA ASP A 54 -2.04 -16.27 -6.06
C ASP A 54 -3.12 -16.07 -4.98
N LEU A 55 -2.77 -15.59 -3.79
CA LEU A 55 -3.70 -15.38 -2.68
C LEU A 55 -3.38 -14.10 -1.91
N VAL A 56 -4.38 -13.22 -1.80
CA VAL A 56 -4.36 -12.16 -0.79
C VAL A 56 -5.47 -12.42 0.21
N LYS A 57 -5.11 -12.45 1.49
CA LYS A 57 -6.05 -12.59 2.60
C LYS A 57 -6.17 -11.27 3.35
N LEU A 58 -7.29 -10.58 3.21
CA LEU A 58 -7.60 -9.38 3.99
C LEU A 58 -8.37 -9.77 5.25
N SER A 59 -7.93 -9.31 6.42
CA SER A 59 -8.60 -9.56 7.71
C SER A 59 -9.10 -8.27 8.32
N HIS A 60 -10.35 -8.24 8.76
CA HIS A 60 -10.93 -7.08 9.44
C HIS A 60 -10.67 -7.17 10.95
N THR A 61 -9.65 -6.45 11.42
CA THR A 61 -9.20 -6.42 12.82
C THR A 61 -9.86 -5.32 13.65
N GLY A 62 -10.41 -4.27 13.03
CA GLY A 62 -11.05 -3.14 13.72
C GLY A 62 -11.67 -2.10 12.78
N GLY A 63 -12.27 -1.04 13.34
CA GLY A 63 -12.99 -0.03 12.55
C GLY A 63 -14.50 -0.33 12.44
N GLY A 64 -15.18 0.36 11.53
CA GLY A 64 -16.61 0.17 11.28
C GLY A 64 -16.88 -0.78 10.12
N ASP A 65 -18.08 -1.38 10.09
CA ASP A 65 -18.53 -2.28 9.03
C ASP A 65 -18.34 -1.67 7.62
N ILE A 66 -17.82 -2.48 6.70
CA ILE A 66 -17.63 -2.08 5.30
C ILE A 66 -18.65 -2.80 4.43
N THR A 67 -19.54 -2.06 3.78
CA THR A 67 -20.45 -2.64 2.79
C THR A 67 -19.72 -2.92 1.49
N LEU A 68 -19.62 -4.20 1.12
CA LEU A 68 -18.87 -4.65 -0.06
C LEU A 68 -19.53 -4.30 -1.40
N SER A 69 -20.76 -3.79 -1.40
CA SER A 69 -21.42 -3.29 -2.62
C SER A 69 -20.78 -2.03 -3.18
N ASN A 70 -19.99 -1.33 -2.37
CA ASN A 70 -19.50 0.01 -2.66
C ASN A 70 -17.97 0.04 -2.64
N ILE A 71 -17.30 -1.07 -2.92
CA ILE A 71 -15.84 -1.13 -2.90
C ILE A 71 -15.26 -1.69 -4.20
N THR A 72 -14.06 -1.21 -4.52
CA THR A 72 -13.18 -1.78 -5.53
C THR A 72 -11.89 -2.22 -4.85
N ILE A 73 -11.43 -3.41 -5.20
CA ILE A 73 -10.14 -3.93 -4.76
C ILE A 73 -9.19 -3.95 -5.95
N ILE A 74 -8.01 -3.40 -5.77
CA ILE A 74 -6.97 -3.35 -6.78
C ILE A 74 -5.74 -4.04 -6.21
N ILE A 75 -5.17 -4.99 -6.94
CA ILE A 75 -3.89 -5.61 -6.61
C ILE A 75 -2.94 -5.29 -7.77
N GLU A 76 -1.80 -4.69 -7.48
CA GLU A 76 -0.78 -4.30 -8.46
C GLU A 76 0.55 -4.95 -8.09
N GLN A 77 1.27 -5.48 -9.07
CA GLN A 77 2.62 -6.01 -8.90
C GLN A 77 3.40 -5.79 -10.19
N GLY A 78 4.40 -4.91 -10.14
CA GLY A 78 5.05 -4.47 -11.37
C GLY A 78 4.06 -3.90 -12.37
N ASP A 79 4.00 -4.50 -13.55
CA ASP A 79 3.07 -4.10 -14.62
C ASP A 79 1.78 -4.95 -14.63
N ALA A 80 1.68 -5.95 -13.75
CA ALA A 80 0.49 -6.77 -13.59
C ALA A 80 -0.51 -6.13 -12.62
N SER A 81 -1.81 -6.27 -12.92
CA SER A 81 -2.87 -5.81 -12.03
C SER A 81 -4.13 -6.66 -12.09
N ALA A 82 -4.84 -6.75 -10.96
CA ALA A 82 -6.16 -7.34 -10.83
C ALA A 82 -7.10 -6.33 -10.20
N ILE A 83 -8.22 -6.10 -10.87
CA ILE A 83 -9.29 -5.23 -10.37
C ILE A 83 -10.52 -6.08 -10.13
N TYR A 84 -11.04 -6.01 -8.90
CA TYR A 84 -12.27 -6.67 -8.50
C TYR A 84 -13.34 -5.64 -8.18
N GLU A 85 -14.44 -5.72 -8.93
CA GLU A 85 -15.65 -4.91 -8.75
C GLU A 85 -16.84 -5.85 -8.65
N LYS A 86 -17.79 -5.63 -7.73
CA LYS A 86 -18.91 -6.55 -7.48
C LYS A 86 -20.03 -6.47 -8.54
N LEU A 87 -20.71 -7.60 -8.84
CA LEU A 87 -21.90 -7.66 -9.72
C LEU A 87 -23.15 -7.69 -8.84
N ASN A 88 -24.05 -6.73 -9.02
CA ASN A 88 -25.29 -6.57 -8.26
C ASN A 88 -25.06 -6.42 -6.74
N GLN A 89 -25.59 -5.33 -6.17
CA GLN A 89 -25.32 -4.87 -4.81
C GLN A 89 -25.93 -5.80 -3.73
N SER A 90 -25.39 -7.00 -3.51
CA SER A 90 -25.64 -7.65 -2.22
C SER A 90 -24.91 -6.83 -1.16
N ASN A 91 -25.67 -6.39 -0.16
CA ASN A 91 -25.22 -5.61 1.00
C ASN A 91 -24.41 -6.47 1.99
N ASP A 92 -23.61 -7.42 1.48
CA ASP A 92 -22.67 -8.16 2.30
C ASP A 92 -21.76 -7.15 2.99
N LYS A 93 -21.59 -7.34 4.29
CA LYS A 93 -20.70 -6.53 5.10
C LYS A 93 -19.45 -7.32 5.37
N PHE A 94 -18.32 -6.65 5.26
CA PHE A 94 -17.05 -7.09 5.81
C PHE A 94 -16.92 -6.43 7.17
N VAL A 95 -17.05 -7.22 8.23
CA VAL A 95 -17.09 -6.76 9.61
C VAL A 95 -15.94 -7.35 10.42
N ARG A 96 -15.71 -6.83 11.63
CA ARG A 96 -14.64 -7.29 12.50
C ARG A 96 -14.68 -8.81 12.72
N GLY A 97 -13.55 -9.47 12.48
CA GLY A 97 -13.39 -10.92 12.57
C GLY A 97 -13.53 -11.62 11.21
N ASP A 98 -14.06 -10.95 10.19
CA ASP A 98 -14.17 -11.51 8.86
C ASP A 98 -12.83 -11.56 8.13
N THR A 99 -12.76 -12.43 7.14
CA THR A 99 -11.66 -12.59 6.22
C THR A 99 -12.15 -12.57 4.77
N LEU A 100 -11.53 -11.77 3.91
CA LEU A 100 -11.69 -11.83 2.46
C LEU A 100 -10.48 -12.54 1.84
N HIS A 101 -10.73 -13.55 1.02
CA HIS A 101 -9.71 -14.17 0.18
C HIS A 101 -9.87 -13.68 -1.25
N LEU A 102 -8.78 -13.18 -1.81
CA LEU A 102 -8.68 -12.69 -3.18
C LEU A 102 -7.74 -13.62 -3.93
N THR A 103 -8.20 -14.14 -5.05
CA THR A 103 -7.43 -15.01 -5.95
C THR A 103 -7.64 -14.53 -7.38
N PRO A 104 -6.76 -14.84 -8.34
CA PRO A 104 -6.99 -14.52 -9.74
C PRO A 104 -8.36 -15.01 -10.27
N ALA A 105 -8.92 -16.07 -9.68
CA ALA A 105 -10.23 -16.60 -10.07
C ALA A 105 -11.43 -15.84 -9.45
N GLY A 106 -11.25 -15.12 -8.34
CA GLY A 106 -12.36 -14.44 -7.66
C GLY A 106 -12.13 -14.12 -6.20
N ILE A 107 -13.23 -13.78 -5.52
CA ILE A 107 -13.26 -13.35 -4.12
C ILE A 107 -14.19 -14.24 -3.31
N SER A 108 -13.79 -14.56 -2.08
CA SER A 108 -14.69 -15.12 -1.07
C SER A 108 -14.62 -14.35 0.25
N LEU A 109 -15.73 -14.31 0.97
CA LEU A 109 -15.88 -13.76 2.32
C LEU A 109 -16.15 -14.92 3.28
N ASN A 110 -15.24 -15.16 4.22
CA ASN A 110 -15.32 -16.28 5.18
C ASN A 110 -15.56 -17.63 4.48
N GLY A 111 -14.91 -17.85 3.34
CA GLY A 111 -15.07 -19.07 2.52
C GLY A 111 -16.34 -19.11 1.67
N ARG A 112 -17.25 -18.14 1.77
CA ARG A 112 -18.39 -17.98 0.86
C ARG A 112 -17.98 -17.16 -0.35
N GLU A 113 -18.04 -17.73 -1.54
CA GLU A 113 -17.80 -17.00 -2.78
C GLU A 113 -18.73 -15.78 -2.90
N LEU A 114 -18.14 -14.64 -3.27
CA LEU A 114 -18.88 -13.43 -3.57
C LEU A 114 -19.16 -13.34 -5.06
N LYS A 115 -20.34 -12.80 -5.41
CA LYS A 115 -20.67 -12.49 -6.80
C LYS A 115 -19.88 -11.26 -7.25
N VAL A 116 -18.77 -11.48 -7.94
CA VAL A 116 -17.94 -10.42 -8.51
C VAL A 116 -18.41 -10.11 -9.92
N GLY A 117 -18.37 -8.82 -10.27
CA GLY A 117 -18.95 -8.26 -11.48
C GLY A 117 -18.00 -7.92 -12.59
N LYS A 118 -16.79 -7.55 -12.21
CA LYS A 118 -15.70 -7.45 -13.14
C LYS A 118 -14.46 -7.91 -12.41
N ILE A 119 -13.82 -8.91 -13.00
CA ILE A 119 -12.46 -9.28 -12.70
C ILE A 119 -11.69 -8.92 -13.95
N SER A 120 -10.79 -7.97 -13.85
CA SER A 120 -9.90 -7.60 -14.95
C SER A 120 -8.49 -7.85 -14.50
N ILE A 121 -7.87 -8.85 -15.13
CA ILE A 121 -6.48 -9.20 -14.91
C ILE A 121 -5.70 -8.78 -16.13
N ASN A 122 -4.71 -7.92 -15.92
CA ASN A 122 -3.72 -7.59 -16.92
C ASN A 122 -2.38 -8.11 -16.44
N SER A 123 -1.70 -8.91 -17.27
CA SER A 123 -0.37 -9.44 -16.98
C SER A 123 0.52 -9.22 -18.20
N SER A 124 1.54 -8.38 -18.08
CA SER A 124 2.56 -8.19 -19.13
C SER A 124 3.82 -9.04 -18.91
N GLY A 125 3.84 -9.85 -17.84
CA GLY A 125 4.96 -10.74 -17.49
C GLY A 125 6.11 -10.07 -16.74
N VAL A 126 6.07 -8.75 -16.53
CA VAL A 126 7.07 -8.03 -15.71
C VAL A 126 6.63 -8.04 -14.25
N VAL A 127 7.27 -8.91 -13.48
CA VAL A 127 7.09 -9.02 -12.04
C VAL A 127 8.09 -8.12 -11.32
N ARG A 128 7.59 -7.35 -10.33
CA ARG A 128 8.41 -6.72 -9.30
C ARG A 128 8.21 -7.46 -7.99
N ASN A 129 9.21 -7.37 -7.13
CA ASN A 129 9.21 -7.98 -5.79
C ASN A 129 8.29 -7.24 -4.80
N GLU A 130 7.38 -6.38 -5.28
CA GLU A 130 6.48 -5.61 -4.42
C GLU A 130 5.06 -5.74 -4.96
N THR A 131 4.15 -6.23 -4.11
CA THR A 131 2.71 -6.26 -4.35
C THR A 131 2.03 -5.16 -3.55
N THR A 132 1.27 -4.31 -4.23
CA THR A 132 0.42 -3.29 -3.61
C THR A 132 -1.04 -3.70 -3.70
N VAL A 133 -1.73 -3.76 -2.56
CA VAL A 133 -3.17 -4.00 -2.47
C VAL A 133 -3.87 -2.73 -2.00
N MET A 134 -4.84 -2.27 -2.77
CA MET A 134 -5.66 -1.10 -2.47
C MET A 134 -7.12 -1.50 -2.34
N PHE A 135 -7.75 -1.01 -1.26
CA PHE A 135 -9.17 -1.23 -0.98
C PHE A 135 -9.87 0.12 -0.97
N VAL A 136 -10.71 0.41 -1.97
CA VAL A 136 -11.26 1.74 -2.24
C VAL A 136 -12.77 1.74 -2.03
N ASN A 137 -13.31 2.73 -1.31
CA ASN A 137 -14.74 2.99 -1.21
C ASN A 137 -15.21 3.85 -2.37
N LEU A 138 -16.05 3.29 -3.22
CA LEU A 138 -16.60 3.92 -4.42
C LEU A 138 -17.61 5.03 -4.12
N THR A 139 -18.35 4.96 -3.02
CA THR A 139 -19.37 5.97 -2.68
C THR A 139 -18.72 7.32 -2.35
N SER A 140 -17.53 7.30 -1.76
CA SER A 140 -16.81 8.52 -1.38
C SER A 140 -15.51 8.75 -2.17
N GLY A 141 -15.10 7.79 -3.00
CA GLY A 141 -13.81 7.79 -3.71
C GLY A 141 -12.58 7.66 -2.80
N ASN A 142 -12.77 7.25 -1.54
CA ASN A 142 -11.69 7.25 -0.54
C ASN A 142 -11.01 5.88 -0.45
N LEU A 143 -9.68 5.89 -0.29
CA LEU A 143 -8.90 4.69 0.00
C LEU A 143 -9.12 4.29 1.47
N LEU A 144 -9.62 3.07 1.69
CA LEU A 144 -9.84 2.51 3.03
C LEU A 144 -8.58 1.86 3.59
N THR A 145 -7.83 1.14 2.74
CA THR A 145 -6.52 0.61 3.11
C THR A 145 -5.61 0.49 1.90
N LYS A 146 -4.31 0.72 2.12
CA LYS A 146 -3.23 0.40 1.19
C LYS A 146 -2.23 -0.48 1.91
N ILE A 147 -1.92 -1.61 1.31
CA ILE A 147 -1.02 -2.60 1.88
C ILE A 147 0.05 -2.90 0.84
N VAL A 148 1.31 -2.89 1.27
CA VAL A 148 2.46 -3.20 0.43
C VAL A 148 3.15 -4.41 1.05
N SER A 149 3.44 -5.39 0.22
CA SER A 149 4.12 -6.63 0.60
C SER A 149 5.28 -6.87 -0.35
N ASP A 150 6.38 -7.42 0.17
CA ASP A 150 7.52 -7.88 -0.63
C ASP A 150 7.27 -9.26 -1.25
N GLU A 151 6.09 -9.85 -0.98
CA GLU A 151 5.65 -11.11 -1.57
C GLU A 151 4.92 -10.86 -2.89
N GLU A 152 5.02 -11.83 -3.78
CA GLU A 152 4.44 -11.80 -5.12
C GLU A 152 3.05 -12.44 -5.14
N PHE A 153 2.06 -11.74 -5.72
CA PHE A 153 0.71 -12.27 -5.92
C PHE A 153 0.54 -12.93 -7.30
N PHE A 154 0.95 -12.26 -8.37
CA PHE A 154 0.96 -12.75 -9.75
C PHE A 154 2.27 -13.48 -10.04
N SER A 155 2.18 -14.67 -10.64
CA SER A 155 3.34 -15.47 -11.10
C SER A 155 3.30 -15.79 -12.58
#